data_AF-X0QEK4-F1
#
_entry.id   AF-X0QEK4-F1
#
_cell.length_a   1.000
_cell.length_b   1.000
_cell.length_c   1.000
_cell.angle_alpha   90.00
_cell.angle_beta   90.00
_cell.angle_gamma   90.00
#
_symmetry.space_group_name_H-M   'P 1'
#
loop_
_entity.id
_entity.type
_entity.pdbx_description
1 polymer ?
#
loop_
_entity_poly.entity_id
_entity_poly.type
_entity_poly.pdbx_seq_one_letter_code
_entity_poly.pdbx_strand_id
1 'polypeptide(L)'
;MSSDPDADQVTRLLGERDRLLSDVRELEDRLETSGRRLDDVAAEISSLLRRSRTGDSFWANVESRLAETFAGLAAQLGTSDPAFPWIKVYPNMPPVRDAVMGACLDREEPATHFVTIQGVRCRTLPDFARTWGDALEFPSYYGADGIGSFEECFRDLVDITHGGIGSRYRDRPGRPVKRVVISVADAQDVLRDDTVIGPAKIIRIIDKLISEIPRRCDLRVIYYLGEDVQPKQLHTQVGLVYPHEHVYDYPAE
;
A
#
# COMPACT_ATOMS: atom_id res chain seq x y z
N MET A 1 8.18 56.66 66.13
CA MET A 1 7.13 55.85 65.48
C MET A 1 7.77 54.51 65.18
N SER A 2 7.50 53.49 66.00
CA SER A 2 8.03 52.14 65.82
C SER A 2 7.10 51.42 64.85
N SER A 3 7.61 50.99 63.70
CA SER A 3 6.89 50.03 62.87
C SER A 3 6.79 48.71 63.64
N ASP A 4 5.65 48.04 63.53
CA ASP A 4 5.39 46.76 64.16
C ASP A 4 6.05 45.67 63.30
N PRO A 5 7.15 45.05 63.76
CA PRO A 5 7.93 44.10 62.95
C PRO A 5 7.11 42.88 62.52
N ASP A 6 6.08 42.51 63.29
CA ASP A 6 5.19 41.40 62.97
C ASP A 6 4.26 41.75 61.78
N ALA A 7 3.82 43.01 61.68
CA ALA A 7 3.01 43.50 60.57
C ALA A 7 3.80 43.55 59.25
N ASP A 8 5.09 43.94 59.32
CA ASP A 8 6.00 43.95 58.17
C ASP A 8 6.28 42.51 57.67
N GLN A 9 6.43 41.56 58.58
CA GLN A 9 6.66 40.16 58.24
C GLN A 9 5.43 39.48 57.62
N VAL A 10 4.23 39.76 58.13
CA VAL A 10 2.97 39.27 57.52
C VAL A 10 2.78 39.83 56.11
N THR A 11 3.07 41.12 55.90
CA THR A 11 2.96 41.76 54.58
C THR A 11 3.89 41.13 53.56
N ARG A 12 5.13 40.79 53.97
CA ARG A 12 6.10 40.11 53.12
C ARG A 12 5.64 38.70 52.72
N LEU A 13 5.15 37.92 53.67
CA LEU A 13 4.66 36.55 53.43
C LEU A 13 3.42 36.53 52.53
N LEU A 14 2.52 37.51 52.66
CA LEU A 14 1.38 37.66 51.74
C LEU A 14 1.84 37.98 50.32
N GLY A 15 2.84 38.86 50.16
CA GLY A 15 3.44 39.14 48.85
C GLY A 15 4.14 37.94 48.21
N GLU A 16 4.81 37.11 49.00
CA GLU A 16 5.41 35.85 48.52
C GLU A 16 4.34 34.82 48.14
N ARG A 17 3.28 34.69 48.93
CA ARG A 17 2.14 33.81 48.60
C ARG A 17 1.51 34.22 47.28
N ASP A 18 1.27 35.51 47.07
CA ASP A 18 0.60 35.99 45.86
C ASP A 18 1.49 35.80 44.61
N ARG A 19 2.81 35.94 44.74
CA ARG A 19 3.77 35.57 43.68
C ARG A 19 3.73 34.07 43.37
N LEU A 20 3.81 33.22 44.38
CA LEU A 20 3.76 31.77 44.19
C LEU A 20 2.44 31.32 43.55
N LEU A 21 1.31 31.93 43.92
CA LEU A 21 0.02 31.66 43.29
C LEU A 21 -0.02 32.09 41.82
N SER A 22 0.69 33.17 41.46
CA SER A 22 0.84 33.59 40.06
C SER A 22 1.68 32.59 39.27
N ASP A 23 2.80 32.13 39.82
CA ASP A 23 3.70 31.17 39.17
C ASP A 23 3.01 29.81 38.96
N VAL A 24 2.21 29.36 39.94
CA VAL A 24 1.42 28.12 39.83
C VAL A 24 0.43 28.22 38.66
N ARG A 25 -0.27 29.35 38.49
CA ARG A 25 -1.19 29.54 37.36
C ARG A 25 -0.49 29.52 36.01
N GLU A 26 0.68 30.15 35.91
CA GLU A 26 1.47 30.11 34.67
C GLU A 26 1.92 28.69 34.32
N LEU A 27 2.31 27.90 35.33
CA LEU A 27 2.66 26.49 35.14
C LEU A 27 1.46 25.63 34.72
N GLU A 28 0.27 25.88 35.28
CA GLU A 28 -0.98 25.23 34.87
C GLU A 28 -1.31 25.52 33.41
N ASP A 29 -1.23 26.78 32.97
CA ASP A 29 -1.48 27.18 31.57
C ASP A 29 -0.49 26.52 30.59
N ARG A 30 0.79 26.43 30.98
CA ARG A 30 1.83 25.77 30.19
C ARG A 30 1.62 24.26 30.11
N LEU A 31 1.15 23.64 31.19
CA LEU A 31 0.83 22.22 31.22
C LEU A 31 -0.36 21.92 30.30
N GLU A 32 -1.40 22.75 30.34
CA GLU A 32 -2.56 22.60 29.46
C GLU A 32 -2.17 22.75 27.98
N THR A 33 -1.35 23.75 27.66
CA THR A 33 -0.84 23.95 26.29
C THR A 33 -0.01 22.77 25.82
N SER A 34 0.83 22.21 26.70
CA SER A 34 1.64 21.03 26.39
C SER A 34 0.77 19.78 26.21
N GLY A 35 -0.29 19.64 27.01
CA GLY A 35 -1.28 18.57 26.87
C GLY A 35 -1.97 18.59 25.50
N ARG A 36 -2.46 19.76 25.07
CA ARG A 36 -3.08 19.90 23.72
C ARG A 36 -2.10 19.56 22.60
N ARG A 37 -0.83 19.96 22.71
CA ARG A 37 0.21 19.60 21.72
C ARG A 37 0.49 18.10 21.70
N LEU A 38 0.45 17.43 22.86
CA LEU A 38 0.59 15.97 22.93
C LEU A 38 -0.62 15.27 22.30
N ASP A 39 -1.83 15.80 22.49
CA ASP A 39 -3.04 15.28 21.84
C ASP A 39 -2.97 15.43 20.31
N ASP A 40 -2.50 16.58 19.82
CA ASP A 40 -2.28 16.82 18.38
C ASP A 40 -1.24 15.83 17.80
N VAL A 41 -0.12 15.63 18.50
CA VAL A 41 0.91 14.66 18.10
C VAL A 41 0.38 13.22 18.17
N ALA A 42 -0.42 12.88 19.18
CA ALA A 42 -1.03 11.56 19.30
C ALA A 42 -2.07 11.32 18.18
N ALA A 43 -2.82 12.33 17.79
CA ALA A 43 -3.72 12.29 16.64
C ALA A 43 -2.96 12.14 15.32
N GLU A 44 -1.83 12.84 15.17
CA GLU A 44 -0.94 12.72 14.00
C GLU A 44 -0.31 11.32 13.93
N ILE A 45 0.22 10.79 15.04
CA ILE A 45 0.72 9.41 15.14
C ILE A 45 -0.39 8.41 14.82
N SER A 46 -1.61 8.60 15.33
CA SER A 46 -2.74 7.71 15.05
C SER A 46 -3.16 7.75 13.57
N SER A 47 -3.12 8.93 12.96
CA SER A 47 -3.34 9.13 11.52
C SER A 47 -2.24 8.47 10.69
N LEU A 48 -0.97 8.61 11.08
CA LEU A 48 0.18 7.97 10.45
C LEU A 48 0.13 6.45 10.61
N LEU A 49 -0.28 5.91 11.76
CA LEU A 49 -0.48 4.49 12.00
C LEU A 49 -1.67 3.94 11.20
N ARG A 50 -2.78 4.69 11.07
CA ARG A 50 -3.89 4.34 10.16
C ARG A 50 -3.43 4.33 8.71
N ARG A 51 -2.60 5.29 8.29
CA ARG A 51 -2.01 5.34 6.95
C ARG A 51 -0.99 4.24 6.73
N SER A 52 -0.16 3.90 7.71
CA SER A 52 0.71 2.73 7.67
C SER A 52 -0.09 1.44 7.53
N ARG A 53 -1.26 1.34 8.19
CA ARG A 53 -2.24 0.27 8.00
C ARG A 53 -2.99 0.28 6.66
N THR A 54 -2.95 1.34 5.84
CA THR A 54 -3.58 1.28 4.50
C THR A 54 -2.85 0.32 3.54
N GLY A 55 -1.59 -0.06 3.87
CA GLY A 55 -0.91 -1.22 3.32
C GLY A 55 -1.66 -2.54 3.61
N ASP A 56 -2.26 -2.66 4.78
CA ASP A 56 -2.93 -3.87 5.26
C ASP A 56 -4.46 -3.83 5.10
N SER A 57 -5.08 -2.64 5.02
CA SER A 57 -6.55 -2.50 5.03
C SER A 57 -7.21 -3.14 3.83
N PHE A 58 -6.64 -2.96 2.63
CA PHE A 58 -7.17 -3.60 1.42
C PHE A 58 -7.13 -5.13 1.55
N TRP A 59 -5.98 -5.68 1.92
CA TRP A 59 -5.81 -7.13 2.06
C TRP A 59 -6.69 -7.71 3.17
N ALA A 60 -6.77 -7.03 4.32
CA ALA A 60 -7.65 -7.42 5.42
C ALA A 60 -9.13 -7.36 5.03
N ASN A 61 -9.54 -6.37 4.24
CA ASN A 61 -10.90 -6.26 3.73
C ASN A 61 -11.24 -7.41 2.78
N VAL A 62 -10.34 -7.72 1.83
CA VAL A 62 -10.49 -8.89 0.95
C VAL A 62 -10.59 -10.19 1.77
N GLU A 63 -9.72 -10.37 2.76
CA GLU A 63 -9.72 -11.56 3.62
C GLU A 63 -10.96 -11.66 4.51
N SER A 64 -11.44 -10.55 5.07
CA SER A 64 -12.69 -10.51 5.85
C SER A 64 -13.88 -10.96 4.99
N ARG A 65 -14.01 -10.41 3.77
CA ARG A 65 -15.07 -10.78 2.82
C ARG A 65 -14.98 -12.24 2.38
N LEU A 66 -13.77 -12.74 2.21
CA LEU A 66 -13.53 -14.16 1.93
C LEU A 66 -13.95 -15.05 3.11
N ALA A 67 -13.62 -14.67 4.34
CA ALA A 67 -13.98 -15.41 5.55
C ALA A 67 -15.50 -15.46 5.78
N GLU A 68 -16.22 -14.38 5.47
CA GLU A 68 -17.69 -14.35 5.49
C GLU A 68 -18.30 -15.30 4.45
N THR A 69 -17.68 -15.40 3.28
CA THR A 69 -18.17 -16.24 2.18
C THR A 69 -17.81 -17.72 2.39
N PHE A 70 -16.66 -18.00 3.00
CA PHE A 70 -16.15 -19.34 3.27
C PHE A 70 -15.91 -19.55 4.76
N ALA A 71 -16.98 -19.80 5.52
CA ALA A 71 -16.87 -20.20 6.91
C ALA A 71 -15.99 -21.47 7.04
N GLY A 72 -14.71 -21.30 7.44
CA GLY A 72 -13.82 -22.40 7.80
C GLY A 72 -12.68 -22.76 6.83
N LEU A 73 -12.47 -22.04 5.71
CA LEU A 73 -11.41 -22.33 4.73
C LEU A 73 -10.24 -21.33 4.77
N ALA A 74 -9.73 -21.04 5.98
CA ALA A 74 -8.55 -20.20 6.19
C ALA A 74 -7.28 -20.72 5.46
N ALA A 75 -7.25 -21.98 5.02
CA ALA A 75 -6.12 -22.57 4.30
C ALA A 75 -6.07 -22.24 2.80
N GLN A 76 -7.08 -21.56 2.24
CA GLN A 76 -7.12 -21.10 0.83
C GLN A 76 -6.96 -19.58 0.68
N LEU A 77 -6.48 -18.93 1.75
CA LEU A 77 -6.14 -17.51 1.72
C LEU A 77 -4.99 -17.29 0.72
N GLY A 78 -5.08 -16.22 -0.06
CA GLY A 78 -4.09 -15.90 -1.09
C GLY A 78 -2.69 -15.86 -0.49
N THR A 79 -1.74 -16.39 -1.23
CA THR A 79 -0.34 -16.47 -0.81
C THR A 79 0.39 -15.19 -1.23
N SER A 80 1.30 -14.72 -0.39
CA SER A 80 2.13 -13.53 -0.66
C SER A 80 3.59 -13.86 -0.40
N ASP A 81 4.47 -13.18 -1.13
CA ASP A 81 5.90 -13.11 -0.81
C ASP A 81 6.15 -11.85 0.04
N PRO A 82 6.77 -11.96 1.23
CA PRO A 82 7.15 -10.81 2.04
C PRO A 82 8.01 -9.77 1.31
N ALA A 83 8.81 -10.19 0.31
CA ALA A 83 9.61 -9.29 -0.51
C ALA A 83 8.75 -8.42 -1.45
N PHE A 84 7.54 -8.89 -1.80
CA PHE A 84 6.62 -8.21 -2.72
C PHE A 84 5.21 -8.10 -2.10
N PRO A 85 5.04 -7.30 -1.03
CA PRO A 85 3.78 -7.23 -0.26
C PRO A 85 2.60 -6.63 -1.05
N TRP A 86 2.88 -6.05 -2.22
CA TRP A 86 1.91 -5.53 -3.16
C TRP A 86 1.32 -6.62 -4.09
N ILE A 87 1.81 -7.86 -4.02
CA ILE A 87 1.32 -9.01 -4.80
C ILE A 87 0.64 -10.04 -3.89
N LYS A 88 -0.52 -10.55 -4.32
CA LYS A 88 -1.09 -11.80 -3.81
C LYS A 88 -1.47 -12.76 -4.93
N VAL A 89 -1.29 -14.06 -4.69
CA VAL A 89 -1.65 -15.14 -5.60
C VAL A 89 -2.85 -15.90 -5.01
N TYR A 90 -3.92 -15.99 -5.79
CA TYR A 90 -5.12 -16.73 -5.45
C TYR A 90 -5.44 -17.78 -6.53
N PRO A 91 -6.08 -18.90 -6.17
CA PRO A 91 -6.78 -19.72 -7.15
C PRO A 91 -7.89 -18.88 -7.83
N ASN A 92 -8.13 -19.07 -9.13
CA ASN A 92 -9.21 -18.38 -9.84
C ASN A 92 -10.57 -18.96 -9.44
N MET A 93 -11.16 -18.39 -8.39
CA MET A 93 -12.47 -18.78 -7.89
C MET A 93 -13.39 -17.54 -7.85
N PRO A 94 -14.64 -17.63 -8.33
CA PRO A 94 -15.57 -16.50 -8.36
C PRO A 94 -15.69 -15.74 -7.01
N PRO A 95 -15.76 -16.42 -5.85
CA PRO A 95 -15.82 -15.73 -4.57
C PRO A 95 -14.61 -14.83 -4.25
N VAL A 96 -13.40 -15.17 -4.73
CA VAL A 96 -12.21 -14.31 -4.54
C VAL A 96 -12.33 -13.05 -5.39
N ARG A 97 -12.82 -13.19 -6.62
CA ARG A 97 -13.09 -12.04 -7.49
C ARG A 97 -14.13 -11.11 -6.85
N ASP A 98 -15.21 -11.68 -6.30
CA ASP A 98 -16.26 -10.91 -5.65
C ASP A 98 -15.74 -10.19 -4.39
N ALA A 99 -14.90 -10.84 -3.59
CA ALA A 99 -14.27 -10.22 -2.43
C ALA A 99 -13.34 -9.06 -2.83
N VAL A 100 -12.50 -9.25 -3.85
CA VAL A 100 -11.61 -8.20 -4.37
C VAL A 100 -12.40 -7.02 -4.94
N MET A 101 -13.45 -7.29 -5.73
CA MET A 101 -14.31 -6.24 -6.25
C MET A 101 -15.06 -5.49 -5.13
N GLY A 102 -15.54 -6.23 -4.12
CA GLY A 102 -16.16 -5.65 -2.93
C GLY A 102 -15.23 -4.71 -2.19
N ALA A 103 -13.97 -5.10 -2.00
CA ALA A 103 -12.96 -4.26 -1.36
C ALA A 103 -12.59 -3.02 -2.20
N CYS A 104 -12.60 -3.12 -3.54
CA CYS A 104 -12.37 -1.97 -4.42
C CYS A 104 -13.51 -0.95 -4.41
N LEU A 105 -14.73 -1.39 -4.13
CA LEU A 105 -15.95 -0.57 -4.11
C LEU A 105 -16.33 -0.08 -2.71
N ASP A 106 -15.55 -0.44 -1.70
CA ASP A 106 -15.78 -0.03 -0.32
C ASP A 106 -15.65 1.49 -0.17
N ARG A 107 -16.65 2.13 0.45
CA ARG A 107 -16.70 3.59 0.58
C ARG A 107 -15.74 4.12 1.62
N GLU A 108 -15.30 3.28 2.56
CA GLU A 108 -14.30 3.64 3.56
C GLU A 108 -12.86 3.52 3.02
N GLU A 109 -12.69 2.85 1.88
CA GLU A 109 -11.42 2.67 1.21
C GLU A 109 -11.14 3.78 0.17
N PRO A 110 -9.87 4.06 -0.16
CA PRO A 110 -9.52 4.96 -1.24
C PRO A 110 -10.18 4.58 -2.56
N ALA A 111 -10.68 5.57 -3.30
CA ALA A 111 -11.14 5.39 -4.67
C ALA A 111 -10.05 4.69 -5.51
N THR A 112 -10.46 3.65 -6.23
CA THR A 112 -9.57 2.66 -6.84
C THR A 112 -9.72 2.66 -8.35
N HIS A 113 -8.59 2.69 -9.07
CA HIS A 113 -8.53 2.31 -10.47
C HIS A 113 -8.31 0.81 -10.56
N PHE A 114 -9.38 0.07 -10.84
CA PHE A 114 -9.33 -1.38 -11.00
C PHE A 114 -9.21 -1.75 -12.48
N VAL A 115 -8.27 -2.63 -12.80
CA VAL A 115 -8.06 -3.14 -14.15
C VAL A 115 -7.97 -4.66 -14.13
N THR A 116 -8.44 -5.29 -15.21
CA THR A 116 -8.30 -6.74 -15.41
C THR A 116 -7.46 -7.01 -16.64
N ILE A 117 -6.48 -7.90 -16.47
CA ILE A 117 -5.54 -8.32 -17.49
C ILE A 117 -5.73 -9.82 -17.71
N GLN A 118 -5.74 -10.24 -18.97
CA GLN A 118 -5.83 -11.64 -19.35
C GLN A 118 -4.43 -12.17 -19.65
N GLY A 119 -3.91 -13.03 -18.79
CA GLY A 119 -2.55 -13.59 -18.90
C GLY A 119 -2.33 -14.38 -20.19
N VAL A 120 -3.37 -15.07 -20.68
CA VAL A 120 -3.37 -15.75 -21.99
C VAL A 120 -3.09 -14.81 -23.17
N ARG A 121 -3.33 -13.49 -23.02
CA ARG A 121 -3.01 -12.47 -24.03
C ARG A 121 -1.64 -11.82 -23.81
N CYS A 122 -0.87 -12.27 -22.84
CA CYS A 122 0.41 -11.70 -22.44
C CYS A 122 1.56 -12.70 -22.62
N ARG A 123 1.48 -13.63 -23.58
CA ARG A 123 2.41 -14.77 -23.71
C ARG A 123 3.84 -14.36 -24.12
N THR A 124 3.98 -13.22 -24.79
CA THR A 124 5.26 -12.62 -25.22
C THR A 124 5.38 -11.20 -24.67
N LEU A 125 6.59 -10.63 -24.64
CA LEU A 125 6.83 -9.26 -24.18
C LEU A 125 6.04 -8.21 -24.99
N PRO A 126 5.99 -8.27 -26.34
CA PRO A 126 5.15 -7.34 -27.10
C PRO A 126 3.67 -7.42 -26.73
N ASP A 127 3.15 -8.64 -26.51
CA ASP A 127 1.74 -8.83 -26.16
C ASP A 127 1.45 -8.42 -24.72
N PHE A 128 2.38 -8.68 -23.80
CA PHE A 128 2.35 -8.16 -22.43
C PHE A 128 2.30 -6.63 -22.44
N ALA A 129 3.26 -5.99 -23.12
CA ALA A 129 3.37 -4.54 -23.20
C ALA A 129 2.07 -3.93 -23.73
N ARG A 130 1.58 -4.44 -24.87
CA ARG A 130 0.31 -3.98 -25.46
C ARG A 130 -0.87 -4.17 -24.50
N THR A 131 -1.06 -5.37 -23.96
CA THR A 131 -2.23 -5.68 -23.12
C THR A 131 -2.23 -4.89 -21.81
N TRP A 132 -1.07 -4.76 -21.17
CA TRP A 132 -0.94 -3.94 -19.96
C TRP A 132 -1.08 -2.45 -20.25
N GLY A 133 -0.46 -1.96 -21.34
CA GLY A 133 -0.59 -0.57 -21.75
C GLY A 133 -2.03 -0.18 -22.05
N ASP A 134 -2.77 -1.02 -22.78
CA ASP A 134 -4.19 -0.79 -23.05
C ASP A 134 -5.01 -0.79 -21.75
N ALA A 135 -4.80 -1.78 -20.88
CA ALA A 135 -5.56 -1.94 -19.64
C ALA A 135 -5.30 -0.82 -18.62
N LEU A 136 -4.04 -0.37 -18.50
CA LEU A 136 -3.62 0.73 -17.63
C LEU A 136 -3.81 2.10 -18.29
N GLU A 137 -4.37 2.12 -19.50
CA GLU A 137 -4.60 3.31 -20.29
C GLU A 137 -3.30 4.13 -20.43
N PHE A 138 -2.23 3.54 -20.94
CA PHE A 138 -0.98 4.24 -21.24
C PHE A 138 -1.18 5.25 -22.37
N PRO A 139 -0.34 6.31 -22.44
CA PRO A 139 -0.51 7.41 -23.38
C PRO A 139 -0.25 7.01 -24.83
N SER A 140 -0.71 7.83 -25.76
CA SER A 140 -0.68 7.53 -27.21
C SER A 140 0.72 7.31 -27.80
N TYR A 141 1.77 7.79 -27.13
CA TYR A 141 3.17 7.57 -27.51
C TYR A 141 3.75 6.24 -27.01
N TYR A 142 2.96 5.44 -26.29
CA TYR A 142 3.37 4.14 -25.78
C TYR A 142 3.63 3.13 -26.91
N GLY A 143 4.63 2.26 -26.72
CA GLY A 143 4.95 1.17 -27.64
C GLY A 143 6.08 1.45 -28.65
N ALA A 144 6.77 2.59 -28.53
CA ALA A 144 7.89 2.93 -29.40
C ALA A 144 9.13 2.03 -29.19
N ASP A 145 9.42 1.61 -27.95
CA ASP A 145 10.73 1.05 -27.57
C ASP A 145 10.66 -0.12 -26.56
N GLY A 146 9.91 -1.17 -26.86
CA GLY A 146 9.89 -2.41 -26.06
C GLY A 146 9.63 -2.18 -24.56
N ILE A 147 10.37 -2.88 -23.69
CA ILE A 147 10.20 -2.80 -22.23
C ILE A 147 10.50 -1.39 -21.66
N GLY A 148 11.38 -0.60 -22.30
CA GLY A 148 11.74 0.74 -21.82
C GLY A 148 10.54 1.69 -21.79
N SER A 149 9.69 1.62 -22.82
CA SER A 149 8.45 2.39 -22.86
C SER A 149 7.46 1.99 -21.76
N PHE A 150 7.46 0.71 -21.35
CA PHE A 150 6.66 0.23 -20.22
C PHE A 150 7.17 0.78 -18.90
N GLU A 151 8.49 0.74 -18.68
CA GLU A 151 9.10 1.26 -17.46
C GLU A 151 8.81 2.75 -17.26
N GLU A 152 8.93 3.55 -18.33
CA GLU A 152 8.61 4.96 -18.30
C GLU A 152 7.13 5.21 -17.98
N CYS A 153 6.22 4.61 -18.76
CA CYS A 153 4.79 4.84 -18.59
C CYS A 153 4.26 4.30 -17.25
N PHE A 154 4.82 3.19 -16.74
CA PHE A 154 4.45 2.65 -15.44
C PHE A 154 4.95 3.56 -14.31
N ARG A 155 6.18 4.09 -14.39
CA ARG A 155 6.68 5.08 -13.43
C ARG A 155 5.78 6.31 -13.36
N ASP A 156 5.39 6.83 -14.53
CA ASP A 156 4.50 7.98 -14.64
C ASP A 156 3.05 7.68 -14.19
N LEU A 157 2.61 6.43 -14.34
CA LEU A 157 1.31 5.98 -13.83
C LEU A 157 1.26 6.11 -12.29
N VAL A 158 2.27 5.55 -11.62
CA VAL A 158 2.24 5.32 -10.18
C VAL A 158 2.76 6.52 -9.38
N ASP A 159 3.48 7.46 -10.00
CA ASP A 159 3.89 8.71 -9.35
C ASP A 159 2.73 9.70 -9.23
N ILE A 160 2.30 9.92 -7.98
CA ILE A 160 1.18 10.80 -7.62
C ILE A 160 1.66 12.13 -7.04
N THR A 161 2.92 12.51 -7.24
CA THR A 161 3.49 13.75 -6.70
C THR A 161 2.73 14.99 -7.17
N HIS A 162 2.28 14.99 -8.43
CA HIS A 162 1.64 16.14 -9.10
C HIS A 162 0.12 16.02 -9.23
N GLY A 163 -0.49 14.93 -8.74
CA GLY A 163 -1.92 14.69 -8.92
C GLY A 163 -2.31 13.25 -8.58
N GLY A 164 -3.39 12.75 -9.18
CA GLY A 164 -3.76 11.34 -9.06
C GLY A 164 -3.03 10.44 -10.09
N ILE A 165 -3.47 9.20 -10.21
CA ILE A 165 -2.84 8.19 -11.09
C ILE A 165 -2.77 8.66 -12.55
N GLY A 166 -1.59 8.51 -13.18
CA GLY A 166 -1.35 8.92 -14.56
C GLY A 166 -1.26 10.43 -14.77
N SER A 167 -1.19 11.26 -13.72
CA SER A 167 -1.11 12.73 -13.86
C SER A 167 0.16 13.23 -14.55
N ARG A 168 1.17 12.38 -14.70
CA ARG A 168 2.39 12.71 -15.44
C ARG A 168 2.29 12.43 -16.94
N TYR A 169 1.23 11.75 -17.38
CA TYR A 169 0.91 11.61 -18.80
C TYR A 169 0.59 13.00 -19.35
N ARG A 170 1.52 13.55 -20.13
CA ARG A 170 1.47 14.94 -20.59
C ARG A 170 0.29 15.25 -21.51
N ASP A 171 -0.39 14.23 -22.02
CA ASP A 171 -1.46 14.30 -23.01
C ASP A 171 -2.87 14.34 -22.40
N ARG A 172 -3.04 14.09 -21.10
CA ARG A 172 -4.36 14.09 -20.44
C ARG A 172 -4.28 14.33 -18.93
N PRO A 173 -5.39 14.76 -18.29
CA PRO A 173 -5.44 14.79 -16.84
C PRO A 173 -5.37 13.37 -16.25
N GLY A 174 -4.71 13.24 -15.09
CA GLY A 174 -4.70 12.00 -14.32
C GLY A 174 -6.05 11.69 -13.67
N ARG A 175 -6.25 10.42 -13.30
CA ARG A 175 -7.44 9.95 -12.59
C ARG A 175 -7.39 10.41 -11.14
N PRO A 176 -8.48 10.95 -10.54
CA PRO A 176 -8.50 11.45 -9.16
C PRO A 176 -8.58 10.31 -8.12
N VAL A 177 -7.75 9.29 -8.29
CA VAL A 177 -7.65 8.09 -7.46
C VAL A 177 -6.22 7.91 -6.98
N LYS A 178 -6.04 7.19 -5.87
CA LYS A 178 -4.73 6.96 -5.23
C LYS A 178 -4.36 5.49 -5.12
N ARG A 179 -5.24 4.58 -5.54
CA ARG A 179 -4.99 3.13 -5.57
C ARG A 179 -5.15 2.60 -6.99
N VAL A 180 -4.24 1.72 -7.40
CA VAL A 180 -4.37 0.87 -8.59
C VAL A 180 -4.47 -0.57 -8.12
N VAL A 181 -5.50 -1.28 -8.58
CA VAL A 181 -5.64 -2.73 -8.38
C VAL A 181 -5.60 -3.41 -9.73
N ILE A 182 -4.59 -4.26 -9.95
CA ILE A 182 -4.37 -5.01 -11.18
C ILE A 182 -4.73 -6.48 -10.92
N SER A 183 -5.82 -6.93 -11.51
CA SER A 183 -6.23 -8.34 -11.49
C SER A 183 -5.72 -9.04 -12.75
N VAL A 184 -4.81 -10.00 -12.61
CA VAL A 184 -4.30 -10.81 -13.73
C VAL A 184 -4.96 -12.19 -13.69
N ALA A 185 -5.91 -12.41 -14.60
CA ALA A 185 -6.48 -13.73 -14.86
C ALA A 185 -5.48 -14.61 -15.62
N ASP A 186 -5.52 -15.93 -15.41
CA ASP A 186 -4.64 -16.90 -16.08
C ASP A 186 -3.15 -16.51 -15.96
N ALA A 187 -2.74 -16.10 -14.76
CA ALA A 187 -1.42 -15.53 -14.53
C ALA A 187 -0.27 -16.48 -14.90
N GLN A 188 -0.51 -17.78 -14.93
CA GLN A 188 0.45 -18.80 -15.37
C GLN A 188 0.90 -18.64 -16.83
N ASP A 189 0.10 -17.98 -17.67
CA ASP A 189 0.38 -17.85 -19.10
C ASP A 189 1.14 -16.55 -19.44
N VAL A 190 1.34 -15.67 -18.46
CA VAL A 190 2.10 -14.42 -18.65
C VAL A 190 3.57 -14.73 -18.97
N LEU A 191 4.04 -14.22 -20.10
CA LEU A 191 5.40 -14.36 -20.63
C LEU A 191 5.86 -15.81 -20.77
N ARG A 192 4.90 -16.74 -20.92
CA ARG A 192 5.18 -18.19 -21.01
C ARG A 192 6.00 -18.57 -22.24
N ASP A 193 5.87 -17.83 -23.34
CA ASP A 193 6.56 -18.09 -24.60
C ASP A 193 7.72 -17.11 -24.84
N ASP A 194 8.02 -16.22 -23.88
CA ASP A 194 9.07 -15.22 -24.04
C ASP A 194 10.45 -15.78 -23.67
N THR A 195 11.44 -15.56 -24.54
CA THR A 195 12.82 -16.00 -24.35
C THR A 195 13.77 -14.89 -23.92
N VAL A 196 13.31 -13.63 -23.93
CA VAL A 196 14.10 -12.43 -23.65
C VAL A 196 13.93 -12.01 -22.20
N ILE A 197 12.69 -12.02 -21.70
CA ILE A 197 12.36 -11.60 -20.35
C ILE A 197 11.29 -12.51 -19.73
N GLY A 198 11.61 -13.07 -18.56
CA GLY A 198 10.66 -13.87 -17.79
C GLY A 198 9.81 -13.03 -16.82
N PRO A 199 8.71 -13.58 -16.30
CA PRO A 199 7.80 -12.87 -15.40
C PRO A 199 8.47 -12.45 -14.08
N ALA A 200 9.44 -13.22 -13.57
CA ALA A 200 10.23 -12.82 -12.39
C ALA A 200 11.01 -11.52 -12.60
N LYS A 201 11.51 -11.27 -13.81
CA LYS A 201 12.22 -10.03 -14.13
C LYS A 201 11.25 -8.84 -14.17
N ILE A 202 10.04 -9.02 -14.69
CA ILE A 202 8.99 -7.98 -14.67
C ILE A 202 8.62 -7.57 -13.25
N ILE A 203 8.43 -8.53 -12.34
CA ILE A 203 8.13 -8.22 -10.93
C ILE A 203 9.23 -7.36 -10.33
N ARG A 204 10.50 -7.73 -10.54
CA ARG A 204 11.65 -6.94 -10.05
C ARG A 204 11.74 -5.55 -10.68
N ILE A 205 11.38 -5.41 -11.95
CA ILE A 205 11.31 -4.10 -12.62
C ILE A 205 10.24 -3.25 -11.95
N ILE A 206 9.02 -3.76 -11.79
CA ILE A 206 7.92 -3.04 -11.14
C ILE A 206 8.32 -2.66 -9.71
N ASP A 207 8.89 -3.58 -8.95
CA ASP A 207 9.33 -3.35 -7.56
C ASP A 207 10.40 -2.24 -7.46
N LYS A 208 11.37 -2.26 -8.38
CA LYS A 208 12.36 -1.18 -8.50
C LYS A 208 11.67 0.15 -8.81
N LEU A 209 10.77 0.20 -9.78
CA LEU A 209 10.08 1.44 -10.18
C LEU A 209 9.28 2.04 -9.02
N ILE A 210 8.56 1.21 -8.26
CA ILE A 210 7.76 1.72 -7.13
C ILE A 210 8.64 2.14 -5.94
N SER A 211 9.77 1.47 -5.69
CA SER A 211 10.65 1.81 -4.56
C SER A 211 11.40 3.13 -4.77
N GLU A 212 11.66 3.50 -6.02
CA GLU A 212 12.28 4.78 -6.38
C GLU A 212 11.36 6.00 -6.25
N ILE A 213 10.04 5.79 -6.09
CA ILE A 213 9.04 6.87 -6.07
C ILE A 213 8.61 7.18 -4.63
N PRO A 214 8.93 8.38 -4.10
CA PRO A 214 8.60 8.75 -2.71
C PRO A 214 7.08 8.89 -2.49
N ARG A 215 6.37 9.47 -3.46
CA ARG A 215 4.91 9.66 -3.42
C ARG A 215 4.27 8.83 -4.52
N ARG A 216 4.08 7.55 -4.24
CA ARG A 216 3.46 6.59 -5.15
C ARG A 216 2.00 6.28 -4.79
N CYS A 217 1.25 5.78 -5.76
CA CYS A 217 -0.05 5.20 -5.50
C CYS A 217 0.05 3.94 -4.62
N ASP A 218 -1.06 3.56 -3.99
CA ASP A 218 -1.25 2.24 -3.40
C ASP A 218 -1.43 1.22 -4.54
N LEU A 219 -0.40 0.40 -4.81
CA LEU A 219 -0.43 -0.61 -5.87
C LEU A 219 -0.76 -1.98 -5.28
N ARG A 220 -1.76 -2.65 -5.88
CA ARG A 220 -2.10 -4.05 -5.58
C ARG A 220 -2.15 -4.85 -6.85
N VAL A 221 -1.52 -6.02 -6.84
CA VAL A 221 -1.57 -6.96 -7.94
C VAL A 221 -2.08 -8.29 -7.42
N ILE A 222 -3.12 -8.81 -8.07
CA ILE A 222 -3.73 -10.08 -7.75
C ILE A 222 -3.52 -11.01 -8.94
N TYR A 223 -2.85 -12.12 -8.71
CA TYR A 223 -2.70 -13.18 -9.70
C TYR A 223 -3.73 -14.27 -9.45
N TYR A 224 -4.57 -14.51 -10.44
CA TYR A 224 -5.55 -15.58 -10.47
C TYR A 224 -5.04 -16.72 -11.34
N LEU A 225 -5.10 -17.94 -10.81
CA LEU A 225 -4.61 -19.16 -11.44
C LEU A 225 -5.73 -19.97 -12.09
N GLY A 226 -5.50 -20.57 -13.27
CA GLY A 226 -6.41 -21.58 -13.82
C GLY A 226 -6.69 -22.72 -12.82
N GLU A 227 -7.85 -23.37 -12.95
CA GLU A 227 -8.35 -24.38 -11.97
C GLU A 227 -7.35 -25.50 -11.65
N ASP A 228 -6.53 -25.88 -12.64
CA ASP A 228 -5.56 -26.98 -12.51
C ASP A 228 -4.14 -26.54 -12.09
N VAL A 229 -3.93 -25.24 -11.86
CA VAL A 229 -2.59 -24.69 -11.59
C VAL A 229 -2.37 -24.54 -10.08
N GLN A 230 -1.32 -25.17 -9.58
CA GLN A 230 -0.97 -25.07 -8.17
C GLN A 230 -0.29 -23.72 -7.87
N PRO A 231 -0.65 -23.00 -6.80
CA PRO A 231 -0.01 -21.74 -6.42
C PRO A 231 1.51 -21.79 -6.35
N LYS A 232 2.06 -22.91 -5.85
CA LYS A 232 3.52 -23.13 -5.81
C LYS A 232 4.18 -23.04 -7.19
N GLN A 233 3.53 -23.54 -8.23
CA GLN A 233 4.06 -23.49 -9.60
C GLN A 233 4.21 -22.05 -10.09
N LEU A 234 3.19 -21.22 -9.84
CA LEU A 234 3.27 -19.80 -10.21
C LEU A 234 4.33 -19.07 -9.40
N HIS A 235 4.41 -19.30 -8.08
CA HIS A 235 5.45 -18.69 -7.23
C HIS A 235 6.85 -18.95 -7.79
N THR A 236 7.18 -20.20 -8.13
CA THR A 236 8.45 -20.53 -8.77
C THR A 236 8.63 -19.82 -10.12
N GLN A 237 7.60 -19.83 -10.98
CA GLN A 237 7.65 -19.20 -12.31
C GLN A 237 7.92 -17.69 -12.23
N VAL A 238 7.24 -17.02 -11.29
CA VAL A 238 7.34 -15.56 -11.12
C VAL A 238 8.42 -15.15 -10.11
N GLY A 239 9.18 -16.10 -9.57
CA GLY A 239 10.31 -15.84 -8.68
C GLY A 239 9.90 -15.31 -7.30
N LEU A 240 8.73 -15.72 -6.81
CA LEU A 240 8.23 -15.46 -5.46
C LEU A 240 8.54 -16.62 -4.51
N VAL A 241 8.74 -16.32 -3.23
CA VAL A 241 8.90 -17.31 -2.16
C VAL A 241 7.53 -17.80 -1.70
N TYR A 242 7.31 -19.11 -1.80
CA TYR A 242 6.07 -19.73 -1.31
C TYR A 242 6.10 -19.84 0.22
N PRO A 243 5.05 -19.40 0.94
CA PRO A 243 5.01 -19.54 2.39
C PRO A 243 5.05 -21.03 2.79
N HIS A 244 5.88 -21.35 3.81
CA HIS A 244 6.14 -22.68 4.41
C HIS A 244 7.42 -23.46 4.00
N GLU A 245 8.42 -22.85 3.36
CA GLU A 245 9.76 -23.47 3.17
C GLU A 245 10.86 -23.01 4.16
N HIS A 246 10.49 -22.33 5.26
CA HIS A 246 11.39 -22.16 6.42
C HIS A 246 11.09 -23.16 7.54
N VAL A 247 11.00 -24.45 7.22
CA VAL A 247 11.01 -25.54 8.21
C VAL A 247 11.74 -26.75 7.60
N TYR A 248 13.03 -26.86 7.93
CA TYR A 248 13.99 -27.97 7.66
C TYR A 248 14.48 -28.21 6.23
N ASP A 249 15.72 -27.76 5.94
CA ASP A 249 16.89 -28.63 5.68
C ASP A 249 17.99 -27.84 4.94
N TYR A 250 18.92 -27.26 5.71
CA TYR A 250 20.29 -27.11 5.23
C TYR A 250 21.06 -28.34 5.70
N PRO A 251 21.56 -29.21 4.81
CA PRO A 251 22.72 -30.00 5.17
C PRO A 251 23.89 -29.01 5.30
N ALA A 252 24.46 -28.96 6.50
CA ALA A 252 25.79 -28.39 6.69
C ALA A 252 26.79 -29.31 5.96
N GLU A 253 27.52 -28.71 5.01
CA GLU A 253 28.74 -29.17 4.33
C GLU A 253 28.78 -30.60 3.73
#